data_AF-A0AAN9Q383-F1
#
_entry.id   AF-A0AAN9Q383-F1
#
_cell.length_a   1.000
_cell.length_b   1.000
_cell.length_c   1.000
_cell.angle_alpha   90.00
_cell.angle_beta   90.00
_cell.angle_gamma   90.00
#
_symmetry.space_group_name_H-M   'P 1'
#
loop_
_entity.id
_entity.type
_entity.pdbx_description
1 polymer ?
#
loop_
_entity_poly.entity_id
_entity_poly.type
_entity_poly.pdbx_seq_one_letter_code
_entity_poly.pdbx_strand_id
1 'polypeptide(L)'
;MRRISLTYLNMVPKEMAFEKAWKDLRESNQSTVTLAVPPNKTFLLHQISFQGPCKAQSVNIKIDGTLLAPKRDAWKVCTKRWLYFFGVRGMTLSGSGQLNGQGSHWWNALNTSSCKGIPTVRSSSH
;
A
#
# COMPACT_ATOMS: atom_id res chain seq x y z
N MET A 1 19.14 6.90 -8.68
CA MET A 1 17.97 6.13 -8.21
C MET A 1 17.89 6.22 -6.70
N ARG A 2 16.84 6.84 -6.14
CA ARG A 2 16.64 6.90 -4.68
C ARG A 2 15.76 5.72 -4.25
N ARG A 3 16.28 4.89 -3.34
CA ARG A 3 15.56 3.76 -2.75
C ARG A 3 15.16 4.13 -1.33
N ILE A 4 13.87 4.18 -1.04
CA ILE A 4 13.35 4.29 0.32
C ILE A 4 12.98 2.88 0.76
N SER A 5 13.78 2.33 1.66
CA SER A 5 13.57 1.00 2.24
C SER A 5 12.92 1.13 3.61
N LEU A 6 11.86 0.34 3.84
CA LEU A 6 11.12 0.34 5.10
C LEU A 6 11.88 -0.33 6.28
N THR A 7 13.12 -0.77 6.06
CA THR A 7 14.02 -1.24 7.11
C THR A 7 14.58 -0.14 8.02
N TYR A 8 14.48 1.14 7.63
CA TYR A 8 15.05 2.26 8.39
C TYR A 8 14.06 2.96 9.34
N LEU A 9 12.84 2.46 9.49
CA LEU A 9 11.77 3.10 10.26
C LEU A 9 11.43 2.28 11.51
N ASN A 10 12.40 2.15 12.43
CA ASN A 10 12.24 1.39 13.68
C ASN A 10 11.61 2.21 14.83
N MET A 11 11.14 3.45 14.58
CA MET A 11 10.61 4.34 15.64
C MET A 11 9.25 4.97 15.31
N VAL A 12 8.56 4.48 14.28
CA VAL A 12 7.24 4.98 13.85
C VAL A 12 6.29 3.79 13.74
N PRO A 13 5.02 3.88 14.21
CA PRO A 13 4.02 2.86 13.91
C PRO A 13 4.01 2.54 12.41
N LYS A 14 3.95 1.26 12.06
CA LYS A 14 4.27 0.77 10.71
C LYS A 14 3.40 1.41 9.64
N GLU A 15 2.19 1.82 9.97
CA GLU A 15 1.25 2.52 9.09
C GLU A 15 1.77 3.92 8.74
N MET A 16 2.18 4.70 9.75
CA MET A 16 2.80 6.02 9.58
C MET A 16 4.13 5.93 8.82
N ALA A 17 4.83 4.79 8.91
CA ALA A 17 6.06 4.55 8.15
C ALA A 17 5.81 4.53 6.63
N PHE A 18 4.70 3.94 6.15
CA PHE A 18 4.37 3.92 4.73
C PHE A 18 3.91 5.28 4.21
N GLU A 19 3.10 6.00 4.98
CA GLU A 19 2.65 7.35 4.60
C GLU A 19 3.83 8.32 4.50
N LYS A 20 4.73 8.28 5.49
CA LYS A 20 5.94 9.09 5.47
C LYS A 20 6.85 8.70 4.31
N ALA A 21 7.11 7.41 4.12
CA ALA A 21 7.93 6.94 3.00
C ALA A 21 7.34 7.35 1.65
N TRP A 22 6.01 7.30 1.50
CA TRP A 22 5.33 7.75 0.29
C TRP A 22 5.44 9.27 0.08
N LYS A 23 5.26 10.06 1.14
CA LYS A 23 5.42 11.53 1.07
C LYS A 23 6.85 11.90 0.63
N ASP A 24 7.85 11.32 1.28
CA ASP A 24 9.27 11.55 0.96
C ASP A 24 9.60 11.11 -0.48
N LEU A 25 8.99 10.02 -0.96
CA LEU A 25 9.12 9.53 -2.33
C LEU A 25 8.49 10.50 -3.33
N ARG A 26 7.27 10.95 -3.07
CA ARG A 26 6.48 11.83 -3.95
C ARG A 26 7.19 13.16 -4.19
N GLU A 27 7.83 13.70 -3.16
CA GLU A 27 8.52 15.00 -3.18
C GLU A 27 9.94 14.94 -3.76
N SER A 28 10.47 13.74 -4.02
CA SER A 28 11.82 13.52 -4.55
C SER A 28 11.98 14.02 -5.99
N ASN A 29 13.02 14.83 -6.24
CA ASN A 29 13.35 15.35 -7.58
C ASN A 29 14.14 14.36 -8.46
N GLN A 30 14.09 13.05 -8.14
CA GLN A 30 14.79 12.02 -8.92
C GLN A 30 13.90 11.58 -10.08
N SER A 31 14.50 11.27 -11.23
CA SER A 31 13.76 10.73 -12.39
C SER A 31 13.05 9.41 -12.08
N THR A 32 13.70 8.56 -11.29
CA THR A 32 13.19 7.26 -10.86
C THR A 32 13.30 7.11 -9.34
N VAL A 33 12.21 6.70 -8.71
CA VAL A 33 12.11 6.46 -7.27
C VAL A 33 11.55 5.06 -6.98
N THR A 34 12.00 4.46 -5.89
CA THR A 34 11.56 3.12 -5.49
C THR A 34 11.14 3.06 -4.03
N LEU A 35 9.90 2.64 -3.78
CA LEU A 35 9.42 2.19 -2.46
C LEU A 35 9.66 0.69 -2.35
N ALA A 36 10.44 0.24 -1.37
CA ALA A 36 10.82 -1.15 -1.22
C ALA A 36 10.28 -1.78 0.07
N VAL A 37 9.50 -2.86 -0.07
CA VAL A 37 9.13 -3.77 1.02
C VAL A 37 10.13 -4.94 0.99
N PRO A 38 11.05 -5.04 1.96
CA PRO A 38 12.13 -6.01 1.94
C PRO A 38 11.62 -7.46 2.14
N PRO A 39 12.36 -8.46 1.61
CA PRO A 39 12.02 -9.86 1.81
C PRO A 39 12.04 -10.25 3.29
N ASN A 40 11.33 -11.32 3.63
CA ASN A 40 11.24 -11.87 4.99
C ASN A 40 10.70 -10.87 6.05
N LYS A 41 9.98 -9.83 5.62
CA LYS A 41 9.29 -8.88 6.51
C LYS A 41 7.81 -8.87 6.22
N THR A 42 7.02 -8.79 7.29
CA THR A 42 5.56 -8.62 7.22
C THR A 42 5.16 -7.28 7.83
N PHE A 43 4.42 -6.50 7.06
CA PHE A 43 3.86 -5.22 7.48
C PHE A 43 2.34 -5.34 7.50
N LEU A 44 1.74 -5.24 8.68
CA LEU A 44 0.31 -4.98 8.80
C LEU A 44 0.07 -3.56 8.31
N LEU A 45 -0.78 -3.42 7.30
CA LEU A 45 -1.09 -2.15 6.70
C LEU A 45 -2.60 -1.96 6.71
N HIS A 46 -3.05 -0.95 7.44
CA HIS A 46 -4.42 -0.48 7.33
C HIS A 46 -4.68 0.17 5.96
N GLN A 47 -5.91 0.61 5.76
CA GLN A 47 -6.36 1.28 4.55
C GLN A 47 -5.51 2.54 4.32
N ILE A 48 -4.87 2.63 3.16
CA ILE A 48 -3.95 3.71 2.82
C ILE A 48 -4.19 4.22 1.40
N SER A 49 -3.97 5.52 1.22
CA SER A 49 -4.02 6.17 -0.10
C SER A 49 -2.64 6.69 -0.48
N PHE A 50 -2.14 6.20 -1.61
CA PHE A 50 -0.91 6.61 -2.26
C PHE A 50 -1.26 7.63 -3.34
N GLN A 51 -1.31 8.90 -2.93
CA GLN A 51 -1.74 10.01 -3.78
C GLN A 51 -0.54 10.66 -4.50
N GLY A 52 -0.68 10.91 -5.80
CA GLY A 52 0.20 11.75 -6.60
C GLY A 52 -0.25 13.22 -6.69
N PRO A 53 0.28 14.00 -7.65
CA PRO A 53 1.34 13.62 -8.57
C PRO A 53 2.68 13.45 -7.85
N CYS A 54 3.49 12.51 -8.33
CA CYS A 54 4.91 12.40 -7.98
C CYS A 54 5.73 13.27 -8.94
N LYS A 55 6.81 13.89 -8.45
CA LYS A 55 7.73 14.64 -9.31
C LYS A 55 8.56 13.73 -10.22
N ALA A 56 8.81 12.50 -9.77
CA ALA A 56 9.49 11.48 -10.54
C ALA A 56 8.67 11.05 -11.76
N GLN A 57 9.36 10.73 -12.86
CA GLN A 57 8.75 10.22 -14.09
C GLN A 57 8.42 8.73 -13.97
N SER A 58 9.21 7.99 -13.16
CA SER A 58 9.04 6.57 -12.90
C SER A 58 8.97 6.29 -11.41
N VAL A 59 7.88 5.64 -10.99
CA VAL A 59 7.64 5.25 -9.60
C VAL A 59 7.58 3.72 -9.53
N ASN A 60 8.56 3.11 -8.87
CA ASN A 60 8.59 1.67 -8.70
C ASN A 60 8.18 1.30 -7.28
N ILE A 61 7.20 0.41 -7.15
CA ILE A 61 6.84 -0.21 -5.88
C ILE A 61 7.32 -1.65 -5.95
N LYS A 62 8.34 -1.98 -5.17
CA LYS A 62 8.96 -3.30 -5.14
C LYS A 62 8.60 -4.02 -3.83
N ILE A 63 7.79 -5.06 -3.93
CA ILE A 63 7.29 -5.84 -2.81
C ILE A 63 7.95 -7.22 -2.85
N ASP A 64 9.03 -7.39 -2.07
CA ASP A 64 9.68 -8.69 -1.89
C ASP A 64 9.27 -9.35 -0.55
N GLY A 65 8.70 -8.57 0.37
CA GLY A 65 8.11 -9.04 1.64
C GLY A 65 6.58 -9.26 1.57
N THR A 66 5.91 -9.24 2.72
CA THR A 66 4.45 -9.38 2.80
C THR A 66 3.81 -8.08 3.30
N LEU A 67 2.85 -7.56 2.54
CA LEU A 67 1.85 -6.62 3.05
C LEU A 67 0.64 -7.41 3.50
N LEU A 68 0.18 -7.17 4.72
CA LEU A 68 -0.94 -7.88 5.34
C LEU A 68 -2.06 -6.88 5.62
N ALA A 69 -3.26 -7.14 5.11
CA ALA A 69 -4.44 -6.37 5.45
C ALA A 69 -4.93 -6.74 6.86
N PRO A 70 -5.60 -5.82 7.57
CA PRO A 70 -6.29 -6.17 8.80
C PRO A 70 -7.46 -7.12 8.51
N LYS A 71 -7.78 -7.94 9.52
CA LYS A 71 -9.03 -8.69 9.58
C LYS A 71 -10.23 -7.72 9.58
N ARG A 72 -11.41 -8.25 9.26
CA ARG A 72 -12.64 -7.46 9.16
C ARG A 72 -12.99 -6.69 10.42
N ASP A 73 -12.83 -7.29 11.59
CA ASP A 73 -13.05 -6.69 12.91
C ASP A 73 -12.10 -5.53 13.21
N ALA A 74 -10.86 -5.60 12.69
CA ALA A 74 -9.87 -4.52 12.76
C ALA A 74 -10.02 -3.48 11.63
N TRP A 75 -10.99 -3.64 10.72
CA TRP A 75 -11.24 -2.71 9.62
C TRP A 75 -12.14 -1.56 10.08
N LYS A 76 -11.51 -0.55 10.71
CA LYS A 76 -12.21 0.54 11.41
C LYS A 76 -12.88 1.58 10.50
N VAL A 77 -12.60 1.59 9.19
CA VAL A 77 -13.07 2.61 8.25
C VAL A 77 -14.03 1.99 7.24
N CYS A 78 -15.17 2.63 6.98
CA CYS A 78 -16.17 2.16 6.00
C CYS A 78 -15.74 2.40 4.54
N THR A 79 -14.53 1.97 4.18
CA THR A 79 -13.99 2.00 2.82
C THR A 79 -13.82 0.57 2.31
N LYS A 80 -13.96 0.39 0.98
CA LYS A 80 -13.69 -0.88 0.30
C LYS A 80 -12.24 -0.99 -0.21
N ARG A 81 -11.41 0.03 0.06
CA ARG A 81 -10.08 0.15 -0.53
C ARG A 81 -9.04 -0.15 0.54
N TRP A 82 -8.19 -1.14 0.28
CA TRP A 82 -7.04 -1.44 1.12
C TRP A 82 -5.84 -0.59 0.72
N LEU A 83 -5.33 -0.80 -0.50
CA LEU A 83 -4.27 -0.01 -1.11
C LEU A 83 -4.88 0.78 -2.26
N TYR A 84 -4.85 2.11 -2.18
CA TYR A 84 -5.42 2.95 -3.22
C TYR A 84 -4.37 3.88 -3.82
N PHE A 85 -4.03 3.65 -5.09
CA PHE A 85 -3.13 4.51 -5.86
C PHE A 85 -3.96 5.47 -6.70
N PHE A 86 -3.70 6.78 -6.58
CA PHE A 86 -4.46 7.79 -7.31
C PHE A 86 -3.55 8.90 -7.84
N GLY A 87 -3.68 9.21 -9.13
CA GLY A 87 -2.91 10.29 -9.78
C GLY A 87 -1.39 10.03 -9.85
N VAL A 88 -0.96 8.76 -9.83
CA VAL A 88 0.45 8.38 -9.93
C VAL A 88 0.78 8.00 -11.38
N ARG A 89 1.67 8.76 -12.02
CA ARG A 89 2.12 8.49 -13.40
C ARG A 89 3.38 7.61 -13.41
N GLY A 90 3.53 6.78 -14.44
CA GLY A 90 4.71 5.93 -14.63
C GLY A 90 4.94 4.92 -13.49
N MET A 91 3.85 4.48 -12.84
CA MET A 91 3.92 3.56 -11.70
C MET A 91 4.05 2.11 -12.15
N THR A 92 5.00 1.38 -11.56
CA THR A 92 5.10 -0.07 -11.69
C THR A 92 4.99 -0.73 -10.31
N LEU A 93 4.36 -1.90 -10.27
CA LEU A 93 4.31 -2.78 -9.10
C LEU A 93 5.03 -4.08 -9.46
N SER A 94 6.02 -4.47 -8.66
CA SER A 94 6.89 -5.63 -8.93
C SER A 94 7.35 -6.30 -7.63
N GLY A 95 8.03 -7.42 -7.73
CA GLY A 95 8.66 -8.14 -6.61
C GLY A 95 8.13 -9.57 -6.46
N SER A 96 8.81 -10.36 -5.64
CA SER A 96 8.49 -11.78 -5.39
C SER A 96 7.65 -12.02 -4.12
N GLY A 97 7.23 -10.93 -3.47
CA GLY A 97 6.52 -10.94 -2.19
C GLY A 97 5.01 -11.16 -2.34
N GLN A 98 4.28 -10.83 -1.27
CA GLN A 98 2.85 -11.10 -1.15
C GLN A 98 2.04 -9.87 -0.75
N LEU A 99 0.87 -9.72 -1.38
CA LEU A 99 -0.20 -8.85 -0.93
C LEU A 99 -1.29 -9.72 -0.32
N ASN A 100 -1.24 -9.94 1.00
CA ASN A 100 -2.22 -10.75 1.70
C ASN A 100 -3.39 -9.89 2.18
N GLY A 101 -4.46 -9.85 1.38
CA GLY A 101 -5.68 -9.10 1.66
C GLY A 101 -6.62 -9.71 2.70
N GLN A 102 -6.30 -10.89 3.25
CA GLN A 102 -7.13 -11.61 4.23
C GLN A 102 -8.61 -11.81 3.83
N GLY A 103 -8.87 -12.04 2.54
CA GLY A 103 -10.23 -12.09 1.95
C GLY A 103 -11.20 -13.08 2.59
N SER A 104 -10.71 -14.18 3.19
CA SER A 104 -11.55 -15.17 3.89
C SER A 104 -12.34 -14.58 5.06
N HIS A 105 -11.77 -13.59 5.76
CA HIS A 105 -12.46 -12.85 6.84
C HIS A 105 -13.57 -11.91 6.32
N TRP A 106 -13.57 -11.64 5.01
CA TRP A 106 -14.50 -10.74 4.34
C TRP A 106 -15.64 -11.50 3.67
N TRP A 107 -15.32 -12.57 2.96
CA TRP A 107 -16.31 -13.35 2.20
C TRP A 107 -17.36 -14.03 3.09
N ASN A 108 -16.98 -14.43 4.31
CA ASN A 108 -17.92 -15.04 5.25
C ASN A 108 -18.90 -14.02 5.89
N ALA A 109 -18.66 -12.73 5.71
CA ALA A 109 -19.41 -11.65 6.36
C ALA A 109 -20.33 -10.87 5.41
N LEU A 110 -20.58 -11.39 4.20
CA LEU A 110 -21.42 -10.76 3.16
C LEU A 110 -22.85 -10.42 3.61
N ASN A 111 -23.33 -11.02 4.71
CA ASN A 111 -24.70 -10.86 5.23
C ASN A 111 -24.85 -9.86 6.38
N THR A 112 -23.79 -9.16 6.83
CA THR A 112 -23.89 -8.25 7.98
C THR A 112 -23.85 -6.78 7.54
N SER A 113 -25.00 -6.15 7.64
CA SER A 113 -25.32 -4.78 7.23
C SER A 113 -24.77 -3.73 8.20
N SER A 114 -23.51 -3.35 8.03
CA SER A 114 -23.07 -2.02 8.49
C SER A 114 -21.96 -1.37 7.65
N CYS A 115 -21.23 -2.12 6.82
CA CYS A 115 -20.38 -1.58 5.75
C CYS A 115 -20.37 -2.54 4.55
N LYS A 116 -21.22 -2.34 3.54
CA LYS A 116 -21.22 -3.15 2.31
C LYS A 116 -19.93 -2.89 1.53
N GLY A 117 -18.94 -3.79 1.59
CA GLY A 117 -17.68 -3.60 0.89
C GLY A 117 -16.80 -4.84 0.77
N ILE A 118 -16.75 -5.45 -0.41
CA ILE A 118 -15.68 -6.39 -0.77
C ILE A 118 -14.43 -5.54 -1.05
N PRO A 119 -13.25 -5.88 -0.50
CA PRO A 119 -12.02 -5.21 -0.90
C PRO A 119 -11.78 -5.43 -2.41
N THR A 120 -11.90 -4.37 -3.20
CA THR A 120 -11.66 -4.41 -4.65
C THR A 120 -10.24 -3.96 -4.94
N VAL A 121 -9.44 -4.79 -5.61
CA VAL A 121 -8.27 -4.31 -6.34
C VAL A 121 -8.79 -3.69 -7.64
N ARG A 122 -8.73 -2.36 -7.77
CA ARG A 122 -9.15 -1.63 -8.98
C ARG A 122 -7.98 -0.82 -9.51
N SER A 123 -7.46 -1.19 -10.67
CA SER A 123 -6.65 -0.30 -11.49
C SER A 123 -7.61 0.50 -12.38
N SER A 124 -7.43 1.81 -12.45
CA SER A 124 -8.07 2.65 -13.48
C SER A 124 -6.98 3.49 -14.12
N SER A 125 -6.59 3.12 -15.33
CA SER A 125 -5.81 3.95 -16.24
C SER A 125 -6.75 5.00 -16.83
N HIS A 126 -6.44 6.28 -16.61
CA HIS A 126 -6.82 7.36 -17.53
C HIS A 126 -5.54 7.85 -18.18
#